data_AF-A0A914GEB9-F1
#
_entry.id   AF-A0A914GEB9-F1
#
_cell.length_a   1.000
_cell.length_b   1.000
_cell.length_c   1.000
_cell.angle_alpha   90.00
_cell.angle_beta   90.00
_cell.angle_gamma   90.00
#
_symmetry.space_group_name_H-M   'P 1'
#
loop_
_entity.id
_entity.type
_entity.pdbx_description
1 polymer ?
#
loop_
_entity_poly.entity_id
_entity_poly.type
_entity_poly.pdbx_seq_one_letter_code
_entity_poly.pdbx_strand_id
1 'polypeptide(L)'
;MFTVYLAEHNVPMPYYSNRKIRFAKYRLFGQFPYLLSILISYGVAFTLSKANWIPADSPARIDKEQSILNLRESPWFHVPYPGQFGIPKISVGLFLGMLASCVACAIESLGAYGILAKVSQEQPPPASTLN
;
A
#
# COMPACT_ATOMS: atom_id res chain seq x y z
N MET A 1 -3.02 18.41 -4.84
CA MET A 1 -2.50 19.42 -5.80
C MET A 1 -0.99 19.28 -6.01
N PHE A 2 -0.16 19.22 -4.96
CA PHE A 2 1.30 19.03 -5.09
C PHE A 2 1.72 17.70 -5.76
N THR A 3 1.02 16.61 -5.48
CA THR A 3 1.26 15.29 -6.10
C THR A 3 0.99 15.27 -7.61
N VAL A 4 0.01 16.04 -8.10
CA VAL A 4 -0.31 16.14 -9.54
C VAL A 4 0.82 16.84 -10.29
N TYR A 5 1.42 17.87 -9.68
CA TYR A 5 2.53 18.63 -10.27
C TYR A 5 3.84 17.82 -10.32
N LEU A 6 4.16 17.07 -9.26
CA LEU A 6 5.36 16.20 -9.24
C LEU A 6 5.16 14.92 -10.07
N ALA A 7 3.93 14.48 -10.33
CA ALA A 7 3.63 13.32 -11.18
C ALA A 7 4.01 13.53 -12.65
N GLU A 8 4.23 14.78 -13.08
CA GLU A 8 4.70 15.12 -14.42
C GLU A 8 6.24 15.15 -14.52
N HIS A 9 6.94 15.11 -13.38
CA HIS A 9 8.39 15.11 -13.35
C HIS A 9 8.94 13.71 -13.64
N ASN A 10 9.38 13.53 -14.89
CA ASN A 10 9.98 12.29 -15.37
C ASN A 10 11.41 12.14 -14.83
N VAL A 11 11.63 11.19 -13.94
CA VAL A 11 12.98 10.88 -13.44
C VAL A 11 13.66 9.94 -14.44
N PRO A 12 14.85 10.29 -14.98
CA PRO A 12 15.61 9.36 -15.81
C PRO A 12 16.17 8.25 -14.92
N MET A 13 15.61 7.04 -15.05
CA MET A 13 16.14 5.87 -14.36
C MET A 13 17.13 5.14 -15.28
N PRO A 14 18.36 4.88 -14.82
CA PRO A 14 19.28 4.01 -15.53
C PRO A 14 18.76 2.57 -15.45
N TYR A 15 18.41 2.00 -16.60
CA TYR A 15 18.10 0.57 -16.72
C TYR A 15 19.23 -0.12 -17.48
N TYR A 16 19.68 -1.25 -16.93
CA TYR A 16 20.77 -2.03 -17.50
C TYR A 16 20.21 -3.03 -18.50
N SER A 17 20.42 -2.77 -19.79
CA SER A 17 19.99 -3.69 -20.87
C SER A 17 21.10 -3.86 -21.89
N ASN A 18 21.41 -5.12 -22.19
CA ASN A 18 22.31 -5.52 -23.27
C ASN A 18 23.73 -4.92 -23.18
N ARG A 19 24.37 -5.05 -22.00
CA ARG A 19 25.73 -4.55 -21.67
C ARG A 19 25.95 -3.04 -21.86
N LYS A 20 24.88 -2.25 -21.98
CA LYS A 20 24.92 -0.78 -22.03
C LYS A 20 23.94 -0.19 -21.02
N ILE A 21 24.34 0.85 -20.31
CA ILE A 21 23.44 1.61 -19.43
C ILE A 21 22.61 2.52 -20.33
N ARG A 22 21.28 2.33 -20.35
CA ARG A 22 20.35 3.21 -21.04
C ARG A 22 19.48 3.95 -20.03
N PHE A 23 19.20 5.21 -20.29
CA PHE A 23 18.31 6.02 -19.45
C PHE A 23 16.90 5.97 -20.01
N ALA A 24 15.95 5.47 -19.21
CA ALA A 24 14.53 5.49 -19.52
C ALA A 24 13.83 6.50 -18.60
N LYS A 25 12.93 7.31 -19.16
CA LYS A 25 12.15 8.29 -18.40
C LYS A 25 10.96 7.59 -17.75
N TYR A 26 10.90 7.56 -16.42
CA TYR A 26 9.79 6.96 -15.67
C TYR A 26 9.09 8.01 -14.78
N ARG A 27 7.75 7.94 -14.72
CA ARG A 27 6.89 8.82 -13.90
C ARG A 27 6.79 8.32 -12.46
N LEU A 28 7.93 8.28 -11.76
CA LEU A 28 8.04 7.64 -10.44
C LEU A 28 7.09 8.24 -9.39
N PHE A 29 7.00 9.56 -9.37
CA PHE A 29 6.20 10.31 -8.39
C PHE A 29 4.69 10.26 -8.67
N GLY A 30 4.28 9.89 -9.89
CA GLY A 30 2.87 9.74 -10.24
C GLY A 30 2.31 8.38 -9.88
N GLN A 31 3.11 7.31 -10.01
CA GLN A 31 2.63 5.94 -9.88
C GLN A 31 2.91 5.31 -8.51
N PHE A 32 3.97 5.73 -7.81
CA PHE A 32 4.38 5.17 -6.52
C PHE A 32 4.67 6.20 -5.40
N PRO A 33 3.88 7.28 -5.24
CA PRO A 33 4.18 8.30 -4.24
C PRO A 33 4.17 7.76 -2.80
N TYR A 34 3.28 6.81 -2.50
CA TYR A 34 3.19 6.19 -1.17
C TYR A 34 4.43 5.34 -0.84
N LEU A 35 4.89 4.51 -1.78
CA LEU A 35 6.07 3.67 -1.58
C LEU A 35 7.31 4.53 -1.35
N LEU A 36 7.48 5.61 -2.13
CA LEU A 36 8.59 6.53 -1.98
C LEU A 36 8.55 7.24 -0.61
N SER A 37 7.36 7.66 -0.15
CA SER A 37 7.18 8.26 1.18
C SER A 37 7.63 7.32 2.30
N ILE A 38 7.25 6.05 2.22
CA ILE A 38 7.65 5.03 3.20
C ILE A 38 9.17 4.83 3.19
N LEU A 39 9.79 4.74 2.00
CA LEU A 39 11.24 4.58 1.88
C LEU A 39 12.02 5.76 2.45
N ILE A 40 11.57 7.00 2.17
CA ILE A 40 12.21 8.21 2.69
C ILE A 40 12.06 8.27 4.21
N SER A 41 10.84 8.03 4.73
CA SER A 41 10.56 8.02 6.18
C SER A 41 11.43 6.99 6.90
N TYR A 42 11.52 5.77 6.37
CA TYR A 42 12.36 4.71 6.92
C TYR A 42 13.85 5.07 6.85
N GLY A 43 14.31 5.64 5.74
CA GLY A 43 15.69 6.10 5.58
C GLY A 43 16.09 7.15 6.61
N VAL A 44 15.23 8.14 6.85
CA VAL A 44 15.44 9.16 7.88
C VAL A 44 15.45 8.53 9.28
N ALA A 45 14.50 7.65 9.59
CA ALA A 45 14.48 6.96 10.88
C ALA A 45 15.71 6.06 11.09
N PHE A 46 16.26 5.47 10.03
CA PHE A 46 17.48 4.65 10.07
C PHE A 46 18.73 5.48 10.35
N THR A 47 18.93 6.60 9.65
CA THR A 47 20.08 7.48 9.87
C THR A 47 20.05 8.06 11.28
N LEU A 48 18.87 8.48 11.75
CA LEU A 48 18.67 9.03 13.09
C LEU A 48 18.89 7.98 14.20
N SER A 49 18.52 6.72 13.93
CA SER A 49 18.80 5.58 14.82
C SER A 49 20.30 5.28 14.92
N LYS A 50 21.03 5.33 13.80
CA LYS A 50 22.50 5.16 13.78
C LYS A 50 23.23 6.34 14.44
N ALA A 51 22.69 7.55 14.32
CA ALA A 51 23.24 8.75 14.96
C ALA A 51 22.99 8.82 16.48
N ASN A 52 22.25 7.86 17.07
CA ASN A 52 21.87 7.83 18.49
C ASN A 52 21.14 9.11 18.99
N TRP A 53 20.53 9.88 18.09
CA TRP A 53 19.76 11.08 18.45
C TRP A 53 18.38 10.75 19.04
N ILE A 54 17.94 9.50 18.91
CA ILE A 54 16.68 9.00 19.45
C ILE A 54 16.96 8.18 20.72
N PRO A 55 16.31 8.49 21.86
CA PRO A 55 16.46 7.70 23.08
C PRO A 55 16.08 6.24 22.85
N ALA A 56 16.80 5.32 23.49
CA ALA A 56 16.70 3.88 23.24
C ALA A 56 15.30 3.29 23.46
N ASP A 57 14.46 3.95 24.26
CA ASP A 57 13.10 3.52 24.60
C ASP A 57 12.01 4.07 23.65
N SER A 58 12.39 4.89 22.65
CA SER A 58 11.42 5.47 21.73
C SER A 58 10.91 4.47 20.69
N PRO A 59 9.59 4.43 20.40
CA PRO A 59 9.02 3.56 19.36
C PRO A 59 9.50 3.90 17.94
N ALA A 60 10.15 5.05 17.75
CA ALA A 60 10.70 5.48 16.46
C ALA A 60 12.07 4.86 16.14
N ARG A 61 12.70 4.14 17.08
CA ARG A 61 14.03 3.55 16.89
C ARG A 61 13.94 2.22 16.13
N ILE A 62 14.61 2.14 15.00
CA ILE A 62 14.61 0.95 14.13
C ILE A 62 15.42 -0.20 14.76
N ASP A 63 16.45 0.14 15.55
CA ASP A 63 17.40 -0.79 16.18
C ASP A 63 16.89 -1.34 17.52
N LYS A 64 15.59 -1.58 17.68
CA LYS A 64 15.04 -2.15 18.91
C LYS A 64 15.48 -3.61 18.99
N GLU A 65 16.22 -4.01 20.02
CA GLU A 65 16.67 -5.40 20.19
C GLU A 65 15.50 -6.39 20.09
N GLN A 66 14.34 -6.03 20.63
CA GLN A 66 13.13 -6.85 20.54
C GLN A 66 12.65 -7.09 19.11
N SER A 67 12.75 -6.13 18.18
CA SER A 67 12.34 -6.36 16.78
C SER A 67 13.32 -7.26 16.05
N ILE A 68 14.62 -7.12 16.33
CA ILE A 68 15.69 -7.95 15.75
C ILE A 68 15.64 -9.38 16.30
N LEU A 69 15.40 -9.54 17.60
CA LEU A 69 15.23 -10.84 18.25
C LEU A 69 13.96 -11.53 17.75
N ASN A 70 12.83 -10.83 17.67
CA ASN A 70 11.60 -11.38 17.11
C ASN A 70 11.77 -11.79 15.64
N LEU A 71 12.55 -11.04 14.85
CA LEU A 71 12.86 -11.40 13.47
C LEU A 71 13.75 -12.64 13.36
N ARG A 72 14.65 -12.85 14.33
CA ARG A 72 15.50 -14.05 14.41
C ARG A 72 14.74 -15.29 14.86
N GLU A 73 13.81 -15.14 15.80
CA GLU A 73 13.04 -16.24 16.36
C GLU A 73 11.75 -16.55 15.59
N SER A 74 11.35 -15.67 14.66
CA SER A 74 10.14 -15.87 13.86
C SER A 74 10.30 -17.05 12.89
N PRO A 75 9.35 -18.00 12.87
CA PRO A 75 9.36 -19.08 11.90
C PRO A 75 9.21 -18.54 10.47
N TRP A 76 9.99 -19.08 9.53
CA TRP A 76 9.95 -18.69 8.12
C TRP A 76 8.60 -18.98 7.45
N PHE A 77 7.84 -19.95 7.97
CA PHE A 77 6.52 -20.31 7.48
C PHE A 77 5.55 -20.39 8.65
N HIS A 78 4.59 -19.48 8.67
CA HIS A 78 3.51 -19.47 9.64
C HIS A 78 2.22 -19.94 8.98
N VAL A 79 1.79 -21.16 9.28
CA VAL A 79 0.48 -21.66 8.82
C VAL A 79 -0.59 -21.07 9.73
N PRO A 80 -1.50 -20.22 9.22
CA PRO A 80 -2.62 -19.73 10.03
C PRO A 80 -3.53 -20.92 10.35
N TYR A 81 -3.61 -21.30 11.62
CA TYR A 81 -4.51 -22.36 12.04
C TYR A 81 -5.91 -21.79 12.31
N PRO A 82 -6.98 -22.48 11.91
CA PRO A 82 -8.35 -22.04 12.21
C PRO A 82 -8.53 -21.96 13.73
N GLY A 83 -9.04 -20.83 14.22
CA GLY A 83 -9.24 -20.57 15.65
C GLY A 83 -8.09 -19.86 16.38
N GLN A 84 -7.02 -19.43 15.68
CA GLN A 84 -5.91 -18.70 16.32
C GLN A 84 -6.31 -17.40 17.04
N PHE A 85 -7.43 -16.78 16.64
CA PHE A 85 -7.94 -15.55 17.24
C PHE A 85 -9.06 -15.80 18.29
N GLY A 86 -9.29 -17.05 18.66
CA GLY A 86 -10.35 -17.46 19.58
C GLY A 86 -11.71 -17.67 18.90
N ILE A 87 -12.74 -17.87 19.73
CA ILE A 87 -14.12 -18.09 19.30
C ILE A 87 -14.68 -16.75 18.79
N PRO A 88 -15.41 -16.72 17.65
CA PRO A 88 -15.99 -15.48 17.14
C PRO A 88 -16.91 -14.84 18.19
N LYS A 89 -16.54 -13.65 18.65
CA LYS A 89 -17.38 -12.84 19.55
C LYS A 89 -18.22 -11.89 18.72
N ILE A 90 -19.54 -12.06 18.78
CA ILE A 90 -20.48 -11.19 18.07
C ILE A 90 -20.76 -9.99 18.97
N SER A 91 -20.43 -8.79 18.50
CA SER A 91 -20.81 -7.52 19.11
C SER A 91 -21.69 -6.75 18.13
N VAL A 92 -22.85 -6.28 18.59
CA VAL A 92 -23.83 -5.59 17.73
C VAL A 92 -23.21 -4.33 17.09
N GLY A 93 -22.39 -3.58 17.84
CA GLY A 93 -21.71 -2.40 17.31
C GLY A 93 -20.71 -2.72 16.20
N LEU A 94 -19.90 -3.78 16.37
CA LEU A 94 -18.97 -4.23 15.33
C LEU A 94 -19.71 -4.74 14.11
N PHE A 95 -20.81 -5.48 14.32
CA PHE A 95 -21.63 -6.03 13.25
C PHE A 95 -22.25 -4.93 12.39
N LEU A 96 -22.84 -3.91 13.01
CA LEU A 96 -23.38 -2.75 12.30
C LEU A 96 -22.27 -1.96 11.57
N GLY A 97 -21.10 -1.82 12.17
CA GLY A 97 -19.93 -1.21 11.52
C GLY A 97 -19.48 -1.98 10.28
N MET A 98 -19.42 -3.30 10.35
CA MET A 98 -19.08 -4.15 9.20
C MET A 98 -20.17 -4.11 8.12
N LEU A 99 -21.46 -4.10 8.49
CA LEU A 99 -22.55 -3.94 7.53
C LEU A 99 -22.48 -2.59 6.81
N ALA A 100 -22.24 -1.51 7.53
CA ALA A 100 -22.04 -0.18 6.95
C ALA A 100 -20.83 -0.18 5.98
N SER A 101 -19.72 -0.84 6.37
CA SER A 101 -18.55 -1.01 5.51
C SER A 101 -18.87 -1.81 4.25
N CYS A 102 -19.69 -2.86 4.33
CA CYS A 102 -20.11 -3.65 3.17
C CYS A 102 -20.96 -2.82 2.20
N VAL A 103 -21.90 -2.02 2.70
CA VAL A 103 -22.72 -1.12 1.87
C VAL A 103 -21.85 -0.07 1.20
N ALA A 104 -20.91 0.54 1.93
CA ALA A 104 -19.96 1.48 1.37
C ALA A 104 -19.12 0.86 0.25
N CYS A 105 -18.62 -0.37 0.45
CA CYS A 105 -17.86 -1.13 -0.55
C CYS A 105 -18.70 -1.47 -1.79
N ALA A 106 -19.99 -1.79 -1.62
CA ALA A 106 -20.90 -2.04 -2.74
C ALA A 106 -21.12 -0.78 -3.59
N ILE A 107 -21.31 0.37 -2.94
CA ILE A 107 -21.45 1.67 -3.64
C ILE A 107 -20.16 2.02 -4.39
N GLU A 108 -19.00 1.83 -3.76
CA GLU A 108 -17.70 2.06 -4.38
C GLU A 108 -17.49 1.17 -5.63
N SER A 109 -17.86 -0.11 -5.52
CA SER A 109 -17.76 -1.07 -6.64
C SER A 109 -18.64 -0.67 -7.82
N LEU A 110 -19.88 -0.24 -7.57
CA LEU A 110 -20.78 0.28 -8.60
C LEU A 110 -20.23 1.54 -9.28
N GLY A 111 -19.66 2.46 -8.50
CA GLY A 111 -19.01 3.65 -9.03
C GLY A 111 -17.78 3.32 -9.87
N ALA A 112 -16.99 2.32 -9.45
CA ALA A 112 -15.81 1.88 -10.16
C ALA A 112 -16.13 1.29 -11.54
N TYR A 113 -17.24 0.55 -11.70
CA TYR A 113 -17.68 0.07 -13.02
C TYR A 113 -17.88 1.20 -14.03
N GLY A 114 -18.47 2.33 -13.61
CA GLY A 114 -18.67 3.48 -14.50
C GLY A 114 -17.37 4.15 -14.94
N ILE A 115 -16.34 4.15 -14.08
CA ILE A 115 -15.00 4.69 -14.41
C ILE A 115 -14.26 3.70 -15.31
N LEU A 116 -14.28 2.41 -14.97
CA LEU A 116 -13.64 1.36 -15.75
C LEU A 116 -14.24 1.25 -17.15
N ALA A 117 -15.55 1.35 -17.31
CA ALA A 117 -16.19 1.36 -18.63
C ALA A 117 -15.68 2.52 -19.50
N LYS A 118 -15.55 3.73 -18.92
CA LYS A 118 -15.00 4.91 -19.61
C LYS A 118 -13.52 4.75 -19.96
N VAL A 119 -12.73 4.17 -19.05
CA VAL A 119 -11.30 3.92 -19.26
C VAL A 119 -11.07 2.84 -20.30
N SER A 120 -11.86 1.76 -20.27
CA SER A 120 -11.81 0.64 -21.23
C SER A 120 -12.42 0.98 -22.59
N GLN A 121 -13.05 2.15 -22.76
CA GLN A 121 -13.76 2.56 -23.98
C GLN A 121 -14.82 1.54 -24.43
N GLU A 122 -15.37 0.76 -23.48
CA GLU A 122 -16.41 -0.23 -23.76
C GLU A 122 -17.73 0.48 -24.03
N GLN A 123 -18.42 0.08 -25.11
CA GLN A 123 -19.73 0.65 -25.44
C GLN A 123 -20.74 0.25 -24.36
N PRO A 124 -21.55 1.21 -23.85
CA PRO A 124 -22.60 0.87 -22.90
C PRO A 124 -23.56 -0.15 -23.53
N PRO A 125 -23.97 -1.20 -22.80
CA PRO A 125 -24.76 -2.28 -23.36
C PRO A 125 -26.08 -1.74 -23.96
N PRO A 126 -26.49 -2.21 -25.14
CA PRO A 126 -27.67 -1.70 -25.83
C PRO A 126 -28.95 -1.95 -25.01
N ALA A 127 -29.84 -0.96 -24.98
CA ALA A 127 -31.08 -0.97 -24.20
C ALA A 127 -32.07 -2.11 -24.57
N SER A 128 -31.81 -2.85 -25.65
CA SER A 128 -32.63 -3.99 -26.10
C SER A 128 -32.42 -5.29 -25.32
N THR A 129 -31.44 -5.35 -24.40
CA THR A 129 -31.21 -6.53 -23.54
C THR A 129 -31.75 -6.38 -22.11
N LEU A 130 -32.49 -5.30 -21.83
CA LEU A 130 -33.08 -5.00 -20.52
C LEU A 130 -34.61 -5.07 -20.61
N ASN A 131 -35.15 -6.26 -20.89
CA ASN A 131 -36.57 -6.58 -20.76
C ASN A 131 -36.72 -7.94 -20.06
#